data_AF-A0A3L6PJ29-F1
#
_entry.id   AF-A0A3L6PJ29-F1
#
_cell.length_a   1.000
_cell.length_b   1.000
_cell.length_c   1.000
_cell.angle_alpha   90.00
_cell.angle_beta   90.00
_cell.angle_gamma   90.00
#
_symmetry.space_group_name_H-M   'P 1'
#
loop_
_entity.id
_entity.type
_entity.pdbx_description
1 polymer ?
#
loop_
_entity_poly.entity_id
_entity_poly.type
_entity_poly.pdbx_seq_one_letter_code
_entity_poly.pdbx_strand_id
1 'polypeptide(L)'
;MTSTKRTAPWHRLSEAEAAVNRAVAASRVGKYFKLDARKSSFTKELRAGAVTFLTMAYIISVNAAILTDSGGPCTVRDCTPLANSTAAPRPECTVGPNPGYEQCLARTKSDLIVATAVAAMAASFAMGLFANLPLALAPGMGANAYFAYNMVGFHGSGPITYGTALAAVMLEGIVFFALSAVGLRSKLARMIPRNIRLASAVGIGLFLAFTGLQAHQGVGLVGASPSTLVTLTACSEVDPTTGACLGGTMRSPTFWLGAVGFLITATCLARDVNGSMIYGILFVTVVSWIRGTSVTVFPDTPAGNAGFSYFKKVVDFHMIKGTAGQLSFGGFRHGNVWLALLTLLYVDVLDTTGTLYSMAEYGGFTDEAGGFEGEYRAFLVDAGSTVLSAGLGSSTVTTYIESTAGIREGGRTGLTAIAVAACFLASLFFGPLLMSVPPWAVGPSLVLVGAMMMRVAREIEWGDMKEGVPAFVTMALMPLSFSIANGIIAGLGVYVALHWYDWARQGCGKVRDALDERRNQVAAAASEVGTATVQGVV
;
A
#
# COMPACT_ATOMS: atom_id res chain seq x y z
N MET A 1 59.66 27.93 -5.95
CA MET A 1 58.82 27.47 -7.09
C MET A 1 57.72 26.59 -6.55
N THR A 2 56.49 27.08 -6.66
CA THR A 2 55.25 26.54 -6.08
C THR A 2 54.80 25.30 -6.84
N SER A 3 54.84 24.15 -6.17
CA SER A 3 54.29 22.88 -6.67
C SER A 3 52.76 22.95 -6.70
N THR A 4 52.19 23.24 -7.87
CA THR A 4 50.76 23.11 -8.17
C THR A 4 50.36 21.63 -8.05
N LYS A 5 49.93 21.21 -6.86
CA LYS A 5 49.24 19.93 -6.67
C LYS A 5 47.95 19.96 -7.50
N ARG A 6 47.94 19.26 -8.63
CA ARG A 6 46.71 18.90 -9.35
C ARG A 6 45.86 18.05 -8.40
N THR A 7 44.94 18.68 -7.67
CA THR A 7 43.93 17.99 -6.88
C THR A 7 43.06 17.16 -7.83
N ALA A 8 42.94 15.87 -7.56
CA ALA A 8 42.12 14.95 -8.34
C ALA A 8 40.66 15.46 -8.44
N PRO A 9 39.95 15.23 -9.56
CA PRO A 9 38.58 15.74 -9.79
C PRO A 9 37.62 15.43 -8.63
N TRP A 10 37.79 14.25 -8.01
CA TRP A 10 37.00 13.75 -6.90
C TRP A 10 37.10 14.59 -5.62
N HIS A 11 38.28 15.16 -5.32
CA HIS A 11 38.44 16.02 -4.15
C HIS A 11 37.65 17.32 -4.30
N ARG A 12 37.66 17.93 -5.49
CA ARG A 12 36.91 19.17 -5.77
C ARG A 12 35.40 18.95 -5.69
N LEU A 13 34.91 17.79 -6.15
CA LEU A 13 33.50 17.43 -6.03
C LEU A 13 33.08 17.27 -4.56
N SER A 14 33.90 16.61 -3.73
CA SER A 14 33.61 16.45 -2.30
C SER A 14 33.62 17.78 -1.53
N GLU A 15 34.50 18.72 -1.88
CA GLU A 15 34.55 20.05 -1.28
C GLU A 15 33.34 20.90 -1.70
N ALA A 16 32.94 20.81 -2.97
CA ALA A 16 31.74 21.47 -3.48
C ALA A 16 30.47 20.91 -2.80
N GLU A 17 30.36 19.59 -2.64
CA GLU A 17 29.28 18.94 -1.91
C GLU A 17 29.21 19.43 -0.46
N ALA A 18 30.35 19.47 0.24
CA ALA A 18 30.43 19.97 1.61
C ALA A 18 30.09 21.47 1.72
N ALA A 19 30.43 22.28 0.70
CA ALA A 19 30.05 23.69 0.65
C ALA A 19 28.53 23.88 0.49
N VAL A 20 27.92 23.13 -0.44
CA VAL A 20 26.45 23.15 -0.64
C VAL A 20 25.73 22.68 0.63
N ASN A 21 26.17 21.58 1.24
CA ASN A 21 25.59 21.07 2.47
C ASN A 21 25.61 22.12 3.59
N ARG A 22 26.75 22.80 3.80
CA ARG A 22 26.86 23.88 4.81
C ARG A 22 25.99 25.09 4.49
N ALA A 23 25.94 25.50 3.22
CA ALA A 23 25.12 26.62 2.79
C ALA A 23 23.62 26.35 2.99
N VAL A 24 23.16 25.14 2.64
CA VAL A 24 21.76 24.74 2.82
C VAL A 24 21.41 24.56 4.30
N ALA A 25 22.29 23.97 5.11
CA ALA A 25 22.09 23.83 6.55
C ALA A 25 21.91 25.20 7.24
N ALA A 26 22.73 26.18 6.89
CA ALA A 26 22.65 27.54 7.44
C ALA A 26 21.43 28.35 6.94
N SER A 27 20.82 27.92 5.84
CA SER A 27 19.68 28.60 5.21
C SER A 27 18.37 28.43 6.00
N ARG A 28 17.33 29.18 5.60
CA ARG A 28 15.97 29.01 6.16
C ARG A 28 15.43 27.59 5.94
N VAL A 29 15.79 26.96 4.82
CA VAL A 29 15.39 25.59 4.49
C VAL A 29 16.02 24.61 5.50
N GLY A 30 17.33 24.69 5.73
CA GLY A 30 18.00 23.81 6.69
C GLY A 30 17.50 23.96 8.11
N LYS A 31 17.16 25.18 8.54
CA LYS A 31 16.52 25.45 9.84
C LYS A 31 15.11 24.87 9.93
N TYR A 32 14.30 25.01 8.88
CA TYR A 32 12.93 24.46 8.84
C TYR A 32 12.92 22.93 8.95
N PHE A 33 13.75 22.26 8.14
CA PHE A 33 13.84 20.80 8.12
C PHE A 33 14.67 20.22 9.28
N LYS A 34 15.24 21.08 10.14
CA LYS A 34 16.05 20.71 11.31
C LYS A 34 17.26 19.84 10.94
N LEU A 35 17.96 20.15 9.83
CA LEU A 35 19.03 19.30 9.28
C LEU A 35 20.15 19.01 10.30
N ASP A 36 20.67 20.04 10.97
CA ASP A 36 21.74 19.90 11.97
C ASP A 36 21.27 19.10 13.19
N ALA A 37 20.06 19.39 13.69
CA ALA A 37 19.49 18.68 14.85
C ALA A 37 19.24 17.20 14.57
N ARG A 38 18.86 16.86 13.33
CA ARG A 38 18.64 15.48 12.87
C ARG A 38 19.89 14.81 12.28
N LYS A 39 21.06 15.44 12.43
CA LYS A 39 22.37 14.93 11.98
C LYS A 39 22.35 14.49 10.51
N SER A 40 21.68 15.26 9.65
CA SER A 40 21.54 14.98 8.22
C SER A 40 22.06 16.13 7.36
N SER A 41 22.23 15.89 6.05
CA SER A 41 22.72 16.87 5.09
C SER A 41 21.89 16.85 3.82
N PHE A 42 21.86 17.96 3.09
CA PHE A 42 21.01 18.13 1.90
C PHE A 42 21.25 17.03 0.84
N THR A 43 22.50 16.77 0.50
CA THR A 43 22.87 15.73 -0.47
C THR A 43 22.52 14.32 0.00
N LYS A 44 22.64 14.04 1.30
CA LYS A 44 22.22 12.77 1.90
C LYS A 44 20.71 12.56 1.79
N GLU A 45 19.92 13.59 2.05
CA GLU A 45 18.46 13.56 1.89
C GLU A 45 18.04 13.36 0.43
N LEU A 46 18.72 14.01 -0.53
CA LEU A 46 18.45 13.80 -1.96
C LEU A 46 18.76 12.36 -2.39
N ARG A 47 19.89 11.80 -1.94
CA ARG A 47 20.26 10.41 -2.22
C ARG A 47 19.28 9.43 -1.58
N ALA A 48 18.92 9.65 -0.31
CA ALA A 48 17.91 8.87 0.38
C ALA A 48 16.57 8.91 -0.37
N GLY A 49 16.15 10.09 -0.84
CA GLY A 49 14.92 10.24 -1.61
C GLY A 49 14.97 9.53 -2.96
N ALA A 50 16.12 9.59 -3.66
CA ALA A 50 16.32 8.82 -4.88
C ALA A 50 16.26 7.31 -4.62
N VAL A 51 16.87 6.81 -3.54
CA VAL A 51 16.79 5.39 -3.15
C VAL A 51 15.35 4.98 -2.84
N THR A 52 14.63 5.77 -2.03
CA THR A 52 13.20 5.53 -1.73
C THR A 52 12.36 5.51 -3.00
N PHE A 53 12.54 6.48 -3.89
CA PHE A 53 11.83 6.51 -5.17
C PHE A 53 12.14 5.27 -6.01
N LEU A 54 13.41 4.87 -6.12
CA LEU A 54 13.79 3.67 -6.87
C LEU A 54 13.17 2.40 -6.27
N THR A 55 13.02 2.31 -4.95
CA THR A 55 12.32 1.18 -4.34
C THR A 55 10.80 1.22 -4.53
N MET A 56 10.22 2.40 -4.77
CA MET A 56 8.77 2.62 -4.89
C MET A 56 8.27 2.79 -6.33
N ALA A 57 9.15 3.01 -7.31
CA ALA A 57 8.77 3.37 -8.67
C ALA A 57 7.85 2.34 -9.33
N TYR A 58 7.93 1.07 -8.91
CA TYR A 58 7.06 0.00 -9.40
C TYR A 58 5.57 0.32 -9.18
N ILE A 59 5.21 1.01 -8.09
CA ILE A 59 3.82 1.32 -7.70
C ILE A 59 3.06 2.02 -8.82
N ILE A 60 3.74 2.83 -9.63
CA ILE A 60 3.12 3.56 -10.75
C ILE A 60 2.44 2.58 -11.71
N SER A 61 3.14 1.51 -12.09
CA SER A 61 2.62 0.50 -12.99
C SER A 61 1.67 -0.47 -12.27
N VAL A 62 1.94 -0.83 -11.01
CA VAL A 62 1.14 -1.83 -10.30
C VAL A 62 -0.22 -1.31 -9.86
N ASN A 63 -0.28 -0.09 -9.30
CA ASN A 63 -1.57 0.49 -8.94
C ASN A 63 -2.49 0.58 -10.16
N ALA A 64 -1.95 1.06 -11.29
CA ALA A 64 -2.68 1.11 -12.54
C ALA A 64 -3.14 -0.28 -13.02
N ALA A 65 -2.30 -1.32 -12.88
CA ALA A 65 -2.67 -2.69 -13.24
C ALA A 65 -3.83 -3.23 -12.37
N ILE A 66 -3.73 -3.09 -11.04
CA ILE A 66 -4.76 -3.59 -10.11
C ILE A 66 -6.09 -2.85 -10.30
N LEU A 67 -6.06 -1.52 -10.40
CA LEU A 67 -7.29 -0.75 -10.57
C LEU A 67 -7.92 -0.96 -11.97
N THR A 68 -7.13 -1.27 -13.00
CA THR A 68 -7.67 -1.61 -14.32
C THR A 68 -8.40 -2.97 -14.32
N ASP A 69 -7.98 -3.93 -13.49
CA ASP A 69 -8.71 -5.21 -13.32
C ASP A 69 -10.13 -5.03 -12.78
N SER A 70 -10.43 -3.90 -12.14
CA SER A 70 -11.80 -3.59 -11.73
C SER A 70 -12.70 -3.23 -12.92
N GLY A 71 -12.14 -3.09 -14.13
CA GLY A 71 -12.79 -2.54 -15.32
C GLY A 71 -12.77 -1.01 -15.37
N GLY A 72 -12.38 -0.33 -14.29
CA GLY A 72 -12.32 1.13 -14.21
C GLY A 72 -13.63 1.82 -14.64
N PRO A 73 -13.54 2.92 -15.42
CA PRO A 73 -14.70 3.59 -16.03
C PRO A 73 -15.45 2.75 -17.08
N CYS A 74 -14.82 1.70 -17.59
CA CYS A 74 -15.24 1.03 -18.82
C CYS A 74 -16.48 0.19 -18.58
N THR A 75 -17.43 0.29 -19.49
CA THR A 75 -18.70 -0.43 -19.41
C THR A 75 -18.94 -1.26 -20.66
N VAL A 76 -20.02 -2.05 -20.64
CA VAL A 76 -20.51 -2.81 -21.80
C VAL A 76 -20.72 -1.93 -23.04
N ARG A 77 -20.88 -0.60 -22.88
CA ARG A 77 -21.04 0.36 -23.99
C ARG A 77 -19.76 0.58 -24.79
N ASP A 78 -18.60 0.32 -24.19
CA ASP A 78 -17.30 0.50 -24.83
C ASP A 78 -16.88 -0.73 -25.64
N CYS A 79 -17.65 -1.83 -25.54
CA CYS A 79 -17.45 -3.03 -26.35
C CYS A 79 -17.78 -2.75 -27.83
N THR A 80 -16.91 -3.17 -28.74
CA THR A 80 -17.24 -3.18 -30.17
C THR A 80 -18.34 -4.19 -30.44
N PRO A 81 -19.43 -3.84 -31.16
CA PRO A 81 -20.47 -4.79 -31.53
C PRO A 81 -19.88 -5.89 -32.42
N LEU A 82 -20.34 -7.14 -32.20
CA LEU A 82 -19.91 -8.28 -33.00
C LEU A 82 -20.28 -8.05 -34.47
N ALA A 83 -19.34 -8.23 -35.39
CA ALA A 83 -19.59 -8.08 -36.82
C ALA A 83 -20.82 -8.92 -37.21
N ASN A 84 -21.84 -8.27 -37.79
CA ASN A 84 -23.17 -8.79 -38.16
C ASN A 84 -24.28 -8.81 -37.08
N SER A 85 -24.10 -8.15 -35.94
CA SER A 85 -25.17 -7.98 -34.94
C SER A 85 -25.46 -6.51 -34.66
N THR A 86 -26.69 -6.04 -34.92
CA THR A 86 -27.22 -4.75 -34.40
C THR A 86 -27.69 -4.86 -32.94
N ALA A 87 -27.51 -6.02 -32.31
CA ALA A 87 -27.86 -6.26 -30.93
C ALA A 87 -26.92 -5.49 -29.99
N ALA A 88 -27.48 -4.96 -28.90
CA ALA A 88 -26.69 -4.33 -27.83
C ALA A 88 -25.62 -5.30 -27.32
N PRO A 89 -24.41 -4.81 -26.95
CA PRO A 89 -23.34 -5.67 -26.46
C PRO A 89 -23.79 -6.43 -25.21
N ARG A 90 -23.49 -7.73 -25.15
CA ARG A 90 -23.83 -8.59 -24.00
C ARG A 90 -22.81 -8.39 -22.87
N PRO A 91 -23.18 -8.61 -21.59
CA PRO A 91 -22.28 -8.46 -20.45
C PRO A 91 -20.99 -9.31 -20.53
N GLU A 92 -21.05 -10.43 -21.26
CA GLU A 92 -19.90 -11.31 -21.49
C GLU A 92 -18.75 -10.64 -22.26
N CYS A 93 -18.99 -9.50 -22.93
CA CYS A 93 -17.97 -8.76 -23.66
C CYS A 93 -16.91 -8.11 -22.77
N THR A 94 -17.19 -7.93 -21.47
CA THR A 94 -16.20 -7.41 -20.52
C THR A 94 -15.24 -8.50 -20.06
N VAL A 95 -15.65 -9.77 -20.07
CA VAL A 95 -14.83 -10.89 -19.59
C VAL A 95 -14.07 -11.56 -20.74
N GLY A 96 -14.62 -11.57 -21.95
CA GLY A 96 -13.97 -12.10 -23.15
C GLY A 96 -13.11 -11.08 -23.92
N PRO A 97 -12.28 -11.54 -24.87
CA PRO A 97 -11.45 -10.66 -25.69
C PRO A 97 -12.32 -9.78 -26.59
N ASN A 98 -12.33 -8.47 -26.34
CA ASN A 98 -13.06 -7.49 -27.14
C ASN A 98 -12.17 -6.26 -27.41
N PRO A 99 -11.91 -5.91 -28.68
CA PRO A 99 -10.95 -4.86 -29.01
C PRO A 99 -11.40 -3.46 -28.55
N GLY A 100 -12.71 -3.18 -28.47
CA GLY A 100 -13.21 -1.90 -27.95
C GLY A 100 -13.01 -1.78 -26.44
N TYR A 101 -13.35 -2.84 -25.70
CA TYR A 101 -13.18 -2.88 -24.25
C TYR A 101 -11.69 -2.82 -23.86
N GLU A 102 -10.83 -3.59 -24.53
CA GLU A 102 -9.38 -3.57 -24.32
C GLU A 102 -8.75 -2.18 -24.57
N GLN A 103 -9.24 -1.44 -25.58
CA GLN A 103 -8.80 -0.07 -25.81
C GLN A 103 -9.22 0.87 -24.68
N CYS A 104 -10.43 0.70 -24.14
CA CYS A 104 -10.88 1.45 -22.97
C CYS A 104 -10.02 1.15 -21.73
N LEU A 105 -9.72 -0.14 -21.48
CA LEU A 105 -8.84 -0.54 -20.38
C LEU A 105 -7.41 0.00 -20.55
N ALA A 106 -6.85 -0.03 -21.75
CA ALA A 106 -5.53 0.53 -22.03
C ALA A 106 -5.48 2.06 -21.77
N ARG A 107 -6.54 2.77 -22.14
CA ARG A 107 -6.68 4.21 -21.84
C ARG A 107 -6.81 4.47 -20.35
N THR A 108 -7.62 3.67 -19.66
CA THR A 108 -7.83 3.72 -18.21
C THR A 108 -6.52 3.47 -17.46
N LYS A 109 -5.76 2.45 -17.85
CA LYS A 109 -4.43 2.17 -17.30
C LYS A 109 -3.48 3.35 -17.47
N SER A 110 -3.53 4.03 -18.63
CA SER A 110 -2.71 5.24 -18.89
C SER A 110 -3.12 6.41 -17.99
N ASP A 111 -4.43 6.64 -17.82
CA ASP A 111 -4.96 7.64 -16.91
C ASP A 111 -4.54 7.35 -15.46
N LEU A 112 -4.59 6.09 -15.02
CA LEU A 112 -4.25 5.66 -13.68
C LEU A 112 -2.75 5.77 -13.38
N ILE A 113 -1.85 5.54 -14.35
CA ILE A 113 -0.41 5.79 -14.19
C ILE A 113 -0.17 7.27 -13.83
N VAL A 114 -0.81 8.18 -14.55
CA VAL A 114 -0.70 9.62 -14.32
C VAL A 114 -1.34 10.00 -12.99
N ALA A 115 -2.53 9.47 -12.68
CA ALA A 115 -3.20 9.70 -11.40
C ALA A 115 -2.33 9.23 -10.22
N THR A 116 -1.70 8.06 -10.33
CA THR A 116 -0.81 7.50 -9.31
C THR A 116 0.40 8.39 -9.08
N ALA A 117 1.09 8.80 -10.16
CA ALA A 117 2.27 9.64 -10.06
C ALA A 117 1.96 11.04 -9.51
N VAL A 118 0.84 11.66 -9.92
CA VAL A 118 0.39 12.96 -9.39
C VAL A 118 -0.03 12.84 -7.92
N ALA A 119 -0.79 11.81 -7.56
CA ALA A 119 -1.20 11.57 -6.17
C ALA A 119 0.02 11.34 -5.26
N ALA A 120 0.95 10.47 -5.66
CA ALA A 120 2.17 10.19 -4.90
C ALA A 120 3.09 11.40 -4.80
N MET A 121 3.21 12.20 -5.87
CA MET A 121 3.94 13.46 -5.86
C MET A 121 3.33 14.44 -4.84
N ALA A 122 2.03 14.70 -4.93
CA ALA A 122 1.35 15.66 -4.05
C ALA A 122 1.40 15.19 -2.58
N ALA A 123 1.17 13.91 -2.34
CA ALA A 123 1.18 13.32 -1.01
C ALA A 123 2.57 13.34 -0.37
N SER A 124 3.60 12.90 -1.09
CA SER A 124 4.98 12.90 -0.62
C SER A 124 5.51 14.32 -0.42
N PHE A 125 5.13 15.27 -1.29
CA PHE A 125 5.47 16.68 -1.12
C PHE A 125 4.84 17.27 0.13
N ALA A 126 3.54 17.02 0.35
CA ALA A 126 2.83 17.48 1.54
C ALA A 126 3.37 16.83 2.83
N MET A 127 3.76 15.54 2.78
CA MET A 127 4.35 14.84 3.93
C MET A 127 5.70 15.45 4.30
N GLY A 128 6.54 15.68 3.29
CA GLY A 128 7.82 16.34 3.47
C GLY A 128 7.67 17.76 4.02
N LEU A 129 6.77 18.56 3.43
CA LEU A 129 6.59 19.95 3.82
C LEU A 129 5.94 20.10 5.20
N PHE A 130 4.80 19.45 5.46
CA PHE A 130 4.02 19.72 6.67
C PHE A 130 4.43 18.88 7.88
N ALA A 131 4.68 17.58 7.68
CA ALA A 131 5.05 16.67 8.76
C ALA A 131 6.57 16.63 9.01
N ASN A 132 7.37 17.04 8.02
CA ASN A 132 8.84 16.96 8.07
C ASN A 132 9.32 15.53 8.41
N LEU A 133 8.74 14.52 7.77
CA LEU A 133 9.12 13.11 7.95
C LEU A 133 9.68 12.55 6.63
N PRO A 134 10.69 11.66 6.67
CA PRO A 134 11.30 11.05 5.48
C PRO A 134 10.43 9.91 4.92
N LEU A 135 9.12 10.11 4.87
CA LEU A 135 8.13 9.11 4.52
C LEU A 135 7.50 9.46 3.17
N ALA A 136 7.59 8.53 2.24
CA ALA A 136 6.96 8.65 0.93
C ALA A 136 5.56 8.03 0.95
N LEU A 137 4.63 8.73 0.30
CA LEU A 137 3.23 8.36 0.24
C LEU A 137 2.84 8.07 -1.20
N ALA A 138 2.04 7.03 -1.38
CA ALA A 138 1.48 6.63 -2.67
C ALA A 138 0.16 5.86 -2.47
N PRO A 139 -0.62 5.59 -3.53
CA PRO A 139 -1.85 4.79 -3.41
C PRO A 139 -1.59 3.39 -2.81
N GLY A 140 -2.27 3.01 -1.73
CA GLY A 140 -1.93 1.86 -0.91
C GLY A 140 -2.31 0.49 -1.50
N MET A 141 -1.33 -0.39 -1.72
CA MET A 141 -1.54 -1.66 -2.43
C MET A 141 -2.63 -2.56 -1.85
N GLY A 142 -2.77 -2.62 -0.52
CA GLY A 142 -3.83 -3.39 0.13
C GLY A 142 -5.22 -2.82 -0.16
N ALA A 143 -5.37 -1.51 0.00
CA ALA A 143 -6.62 -0.81 -0.30
C ALA A 143 -6.97 -0.87 -1.80
N ASN A 144 -5.98 -0.82 -2.70
CA ASN A 144 -6.19 -0.96 -4.14
C ASN A 144 -6.83 -2.29 -4.49
N ALA A 145 -6.37 -3.38 -3.86
CA ALA A 145 -6.91 -4.70 -4.11
C ALA A 145 -8.30 -4.89 -3.48
N TYR A 146 -8.54 -4.33 -2.29
CA TYR A 146 -9.89 -4.30 -1.72
C TYR A 146 -10.86 -3.53 -2.64
N PHE A 147 -10.45 -2.36 -3.11
CA PHE A 147 -11.22 -1.56 -4.07
C PHE A 147 -11.52 -2.35 -5.35
N ALA A 148 -10.49 -2.90 -6.00
CA ALA A 148 -10.64 -3.54 -7.30
C ALA A 148 -11.44 -4.85 -7.22
N TYR A 149 -11.17 -5.68 -6.22
CA TYR A 149 -11.70 -7.05 -6.21
C TYR A 149 -12.90 -7.26 -5.28
N ASN A 150 -13.02 -6.48 -4.19
CA ASN A 150 -14.12 -6.65 -3.23
C ASN A 150 -15.23 -5.60 -3.44
N MET A 151 -14.88 -4.34 -3.73
CA MET A 151 -15.89 -3.28 -3.92
C MET A 151 -16.46 -3.28 -5.33
N VAL A 152 -15.58 -3.14 -6.33
CA VAL A 152 -15.97 -3.04 -7.74
C VAL A 152 -16.06 -4.42 -8.39
N GLY A 153 -15.23 -5.36 -7.96
CA GLY A 153 -15.13 -6.69 -8.54
C GLY A 153 -14.41 -6.70 -9.89
N PHE A 154 -13.97 -7.88 -10.30
CA PHE A 154 -13.27 -8.05 -11.58
C PHE A 154 -14.16 -7.61 -12.74
N HIS A 155 -13.70 -6.63 -13.51
CA HIS A 155 -14.43 -5.99 -14.60
C HIS A 155 -15.86 -5.53 -14.24
N GLY A 156 -16.07 -5.08 -12.99
CA GLY A 156 -17.34 -4.56 -12.52
C GLY A 156 -18.35 -5.62 -12.07
N SER A 157 -17.90 -6.86 -11.79
CA SER A 157 -18.76 -7.94 -11.30
C SER A 157 -19.28 -7.75 -9.86
N GLY A 158 -18.76 -6.76 -9.15
CA GLY A 158 -19.03 -6.50 -7.74
C GLY A 158 -20.33 -5.74 -7.48
N PRO A 159 -20.65 -5.51 -6.20
CA PRO A 159 -21.90 -4.87 -5.78
C PRO A 159 -21.96 -3.36 -6.05
N ILE A 160 -20.83 -2.71 -6.34
CA ILE A 160 -20.72 -1.25 -6.45
C ILE A 160 -19.99 -0.88 -7.74
N THR A 161 -20.47 0.16 -8.43
CA THR A 161 -19.79 0.67 -9.63
C THR A 161 -18.50 1.42 -9.29
N TYR A 162 -17.55 1.46 -10.22
CA TYR A 162 -16.25 2.15 -10.04
C TYR A 162 -16.40 3.59 -9.52
N GLY A 163 -17.28 4.39 -10.12
CA GLY A 163 -17.47 5.78 -9.71
C GLY A 163 -18.10 5.95 -8.32
N THR A 164 -18.94 5.01 -7.88
CA THR A 164 -19.46 4.99 -6.51
C THR A 164 -18.41 4.52 -5.52
N ALA A 165 -17.54 3.58 -5.91
CA ALA A 165 -16.41 3.18 -5.09
C ALA A 165 -15.43 4.36 -4.89
N LEU A 166 -15.11 5.12 -5.92
CA LEU A 166 -14.29 6.34 -5.80
C LEU A 166 -14.94 7.40 -4.89
N ALA A 167 -16.27 7.57 -4.98
CA ALA A 167 -17.00 8.48 -4.10
C ALA A 167 -16.97 8.01 -2.64
N ALA A 168 -16.98 6.70 -2.39
CA ALA A 168 -16.79 6.13 -1.05
C ALA A 168 -15.37 6.40 -0.53
N VAL A 169 -14.33 6.19 -1.35
CA VAL A 169 -12.93 6.54 -0.99
C VAL A 169 -12.80 8.04 -0.68
N MET A 170 -13.42 8.91 -1.49
CA MET A 170 -13.36 10.35 -1.22
C MET A 170 -14.06 10.71 0.09
N LEU A 171 -15.22 10.12 0.37
CA LEU A 171 -15.95 10.34 1.62
C LEU A 171 -15.16 9.82 2.82
N GLU A 172 -14.53 8.65 2.70
CA GLU A 172 -13.66 8.09 3.73
C GLU A 172 -12.47 9.00 4.02
N GLY A 173 -11.78 9.50 2.99
CA GLY A 173 -10.75 10.53 3.14
C GLY A 173 -11.25 11.81 3.84
N ILE A 174 -12.45 12.30 3.52
CA ILE A 174 -13.04 13.48 4.20
C ILE A 174 -13.34 13.19 5.67
N VAL A 175 -13.95 12.03 5.95
CA VAL A 175 -14.21 11.58 7.32
C VAL A 175 -12.89 11.48 8.08
N PHE A 176 -11.84 10.93 7.48
CA PHE A 176 -10.53 10.88 8.12
C PHE A 176 -9.85 12.20 8.30
N PHE A 177 -10.02 13.11 7.36
CA PHE A 177 -9.49 14.45 7.51
C PHE A 177 -10.15 15.13 8.72
N ALA A 178 -11.47 15.00 8.87
CA ALA A 178 -12.20 15.52 10.02
C ALA A 178 -11.80 14.83 11.34
N LEU A 179 -11.71 13.50 11.37
CA LEU A 179 -11.29 12.72 12.55
C LEU A 179 -9.84 13.03 12.96
N SER A 180 -8.97 13.23 11.98
CA SER A 180 -7.57 13.62 12.20
C SER A 180 -7.52 15.05 12.72
N ALA A 181 -8.32 15.96 12.18
CA ALA A 181 -8.39 17.35 12.64
C ALA A 181 -8.80 17.46 14.13
N VAL A 182 -9.73 16.61 14.57
CA VAL A 182 -10.18 16.51 15.99
C VAL A 182 -9.18 15.73 16.87
N GLY A 183 -8.17 15.08 16.27
CA GLY A 183 -7.18 14.27 16.98
C GLY A 183 -7.69 12.88 17.39
N LEU A 184 -8.87 12.47 16.92
CA LEU A 184 -9.48 11.17 17.26
C LEU A 184 -8.77 10.00 16.57
N ARG A 185 -8.17 10.21 15.38
CA ARG A 185 -7.42 9.17 14.65
C ARG A 185 -6.22 8.64 15.46
N SER A 186 -5.50 9.52 16.16
CA SER A 186 -4.40 9.11 17.05
C SER A 186 -4.86 8.25 18.22
N LYS A 187 -6.04 8.55 18.79
CA LYS A 187 -6.63 7.76 19.89
C LYS A 187 -7.14 6.41 19.38
N LEU A 188 -7.76 6.38 18.21
CA LEU A 188 -8.22 5.15 17.56
C LEU A 188 -7.04 4.22 17.25
N ALA A 189 -5.95 4.77 16.71
CA ALA A 189 -4.69 4.07 16.50
C ALA A 189 -4.17 3.38 17.77
N ARG A 190 -4.24 4.06 18.92
CA ARG A 190 -3.79 3.53 20.22
C ARG A 190 -4.72 2.46 20.81
N MET A 191 -5.98 2.38 20.39
CA MET A 191 -6.90 1.33 20.85
C MET A 191 -6.62 -0.03 20.21
N ILE A 192 -5.91 -0.06 19.08
CA ILE A 192 -5.59 -1.30 18.38
C ILE A 192 -4.39 -1.99 19.04
N PRO A 193 -4.53 -3.26 19.47
CA PRO A 193 -3.44 -4.05 20.03
C PRO A 193 -2.21 -4.11 19.12
N ARG A 194 -1.01 -4.05 19.72
CA ARG A 194 0.27 -4.05 18.99
C ARG A 194 0.41 -5.30 18.11
N ASN A 195 0.08 -6.48 18.63
CA ASN A 195 0.15 -7.74 17.89
C ASN A 195 -0.72 -7.74 16.62
N ILE A 196 -1.96 -7.24 16.67
CA ILE A 196 -2.85 -7.15 15.50
C ILE A 196 -2.31 -6.12 14.49
N ARG A 197 -1.75 -5.00 14.96
CA ARG A 197 -1.13 -3.99 14.09
C ARG A 197 0.06 -4.57 13.30
N LEU A 198 0.95 -5.27 13.99
CA LEU A 198 2.10 -5.94 13.38
C LEU A 198 1.66 -7.08 12.44
N ALA A 199 0.71 -7.91 12.87
CA ALA A 199 0.15 -8.98 12.07
C ALA A 199 -0.58 -8.47 10.82
N SER A 200 -1.21 -7.29 10.89
CA SER A 200 -1.87 -6.67 9.74
C SER A 200 -0.86 -6.31 8.64
N ALA A 201 0.29 -5.73 9.01
CA ALA A 201 1.36 -5.46 8.05
C ALA A 201 1.86 -6.74 7.37
N VAL A 202 2.10 -7.81 8.13
CA VAL A 202 2.53 -9.11 7.58
C VAL A 202 1.44 -9.74 6.70
N GLY A 203 0.18 -9.69 7.14
CA GLY A 203 -0.96 -10.22 6.39
C GLY A 203 -1.18 -9.51 5.05
N ILE A 204 -1.02 -8.18 5.02
CA ILE A 204 -1.04 -7.40 3.76
C ILE A 204 0.12 -7.85 2.86
N GLY A 205 1.32 -8.04 3.40
CA GLY A 205 2.46 -8.56 2.65
C GLY A 205 2.22 -9.95 2.05
N LEU A 206 1.64 -10.87 2.82
CA LEU A 206 1.24 -12.21 2.35
C LEU A 206 0.15 -12.13 1.27
N PHE A 207 -0.81 -11.24 1.42
CA PHE A 207 -1.84 -10.99 0.43
C PHE A 207 -1.24 -10.46 -0.89
N LEU A 208 -0.29 -9.52 -0.84
CA LEU A 208 0.43 -9.03 -2.02
C LEU A 208 1.31 -10.09 -2.68
N ALA A 209 1.97 -10.93 -1.88
CA ALA A 209 2.71 -12.06 -2.42
C ALA A 209 1.77 -13.04 -3.14
N PHE A 210 0.60 -13.31 -2.56
CA PHE A 210 -0.41 -14.16 -3.18
C PHE A 210 -0.94 -13.58 -4.49
N THR A 211 -1.25 -12.27 -4.56
CA THR A 211 -1.68 -11.63 -5.82
C THR A 211 -0.56 -11.64 -6.87
N GLY A 212 0.69 -11.41 -6.48
CA GLY A 212 1.86 -11.48 -7.37
C GLY A 212 2.17 -12.88 -7.92
N LEU A 213 1.65 -13.94 -7.29
CA LEU A 213 1.74 -15.31 -7.80
C LEU A 213 0.61 -15.68 -8.77
N GLN A 214 -0.48 -14.91 -8.81
CA GLN A 214 -1.60 -15.16 -9.72
C GLN A 214 -1.31 -14.70 -11.15
N ALA A 215 -2.12 -15.16 -12.11
CA ALA A 215 -1.92 -14.89 -13.53
C ALA A 215 -2.26 -13.45 -13.93
N HIS A 216 -3.28 -12.84 -13.32
CA HIS A 216 -3.73 -11.49 -13.67
C HIS A 216 -2.71 -10.40 -13.31
N GLN A 217 -2.12 -10.50 -12.11
CA GLN A 217 -1.22 -9.47 -11.56
C GLN A 217 0.26 -9.87 -11.55
N GLY A 218 0.60 -11.10 -11.93
CA GLY A 218 1.95 -11.56 -11.74
C GLY A 218 2.40 -12.71 -12.61
N VAL A 219 3.14 -13.65 -12.02
CA VAL A 219 3.84 -14.70 -12.78
C VAL A 219 2.92 -15.85 -13.21
N GLY A 220 1.71 -15.92 -12.67
CA GLY A 220 0.75 -16.97 -13.00
C GLY A 220 1.13 -18.35 -12.52
N LEU A 221 1.82 -18.47 -11.37
CA LEU A 221 2.17 -19.74 -10.74
C LEU A 221 0.99 -20.38 -9.99
N VAL A 222 0.10 -19.55 -9.43
CA VAL A 222 -1.06 -19.99 -8.67
C VAL A 222 -2.34 -19.65 -9.45
N GLY A 223 -3.27 -20.60 -9.53
CA GLY A 223 -4.58 -20.39 -10.13
C GLY A 223 -5.69 -21.21 -9.46
N ALA A 224 -6.92 -20.99 -9.91
CA ALA A 224 -8.10 -21.59 -9.31
C ALA A 224 -8.22 -23.09 -9.66
N SER A 225 -8.66 -23.89 -8.69
CA SER A 225 -9.03 -25.29 -8.88
C SER A 225 -10.34 -25.59 -8.15
N PRO A 226 -11.33 -26.24 -8.80
CA PRO A 226 -12.59 -26.58 -8.15
C PRO A 226 -12.42 -27.57 -6.98
N SER A 227 -11.31 -28.33 -6.94
CA SER A 227 -11.09 -29.36 -5.91
C SER A 227 -10.25 -28.89 -4.72
N THR A 228 -9.34 -27.93 -4.93
CA THR A 228 -8.36 -27.51 -3.92
C THR A 228 -8.38 -26.01 -3.66
N LEU A 229 -9.28 -25.27 -4.31
CA LEU A 229 -9.36 -23.81 -4.38
C LEU A 229 -8.17 -23.17 -5.12
N VAL A 230 -6.94 -23.53 -4.73
CA VAL A 230 -5.68 -23.12 -5.37
C VAL A 230 -4.93 -24.34 -5.93
N THR A 231 -4.32 -24.18 -7.10
CA THR A 231 -3.45 -25.18 -7.72
C THR A 231 -2.25 -24.52 -8.40
N LEU A 232 -1.24 -25.32 -8.68
CA LEU A 232 -0.08 -24.91 -9.47
C LEU A 232 -0.49 -24.74 -10.93
N THR A 233 -0.21 -23.58 -11.51
CA THR A 233 -0.55 -23.24 -12.90
C THR A 233 0.71 -22.97 -13.74
N ALA A 234 0.86 -21.78 -14.31
CA ALA A 234 1.88 -21.43 -15.30
C ALA A 234 1.84 -22.33 -16.55
N CYS A 235 0.64 -22.49 -17.11
CA CYS A 235 0.36 -23.44 -18.17
C CYS A 235 0.62 -22.88 -19.57
N SER A 236 0.98 -23.74 -20.52
CA SER A 236 1.15 -23.34 -21.92
C SER A 236 -0.19 -23.01 -22.58
N GLU A 237 -1.24 -23.70 -22.15
CA GLU A 237 -2.62 -23.48 -22.60
C GLU A 237 -3.53 -23.22 -21.41
N VAL A 238 -4.28 -22.12 -21.49
CA VAL A 238 -5.21 -21.65 -20.46
C VAL A 238 -6.58 -21.49 -21.09
N ASP A 239 -7.62 -21.90 -20.39
CA ASP A 239 -8.99 -21.62 -20.80
C ASP A 239 -9.26 -20.11 -20.68
N PRO A 240 -9.64 -19.42 -21.78
CA PRO A 240 -9.88 -17.99 -21.78
C PRO A 240 -11.09 -17.55 -20.93
N THR A 241 -11.98 -18.48 -20.57
CA THR A 241 -13.21 -18.18 -19.81
C THR A 241 -13.08 -18.51 -18.34
N THR A 242 -12.47 -19.65 -18.00
CA THR A 242 -12.33 -20.09 -16.61
C THR A 242 -10.97 -19.76 -16.00
N GLY A 243 -9.98 -19.40 -16.83
CA GLY A 243 -8.59 -19.24 -16.40
C GLY A 243 -7.94 -20.56 -15.97
N ALA A 244 -8.61 -21.70 -16.18
CA ALA A 244 -8.12 -23.00 -15.78
C ALA A 244 -6.96 -23.45 -16.68
N CYS A 245 -6.00 -24.13 -16.08
CA CYS A 245 -4.91 -24.76 -16.79
C CYS A 245 -5.43 -25.97 -17.59
N LEU A 246 -5.37 -25.91 -18.92
CA LEU A 246 -5.78 -27.01 -19.80
C LEU A 246 -4.64 -28.01 -20.03
N GLY A 247 -3.38 -27.54 -20.01
CA GLY A 247 -2.21 -28.39 -20.17
C GLY A 247 -0.87 -27.68 -20.01
N GLY A 248 0.17 -28.45 -19.69
CA GLY A 248 1.55 -27.95 -19.63
C GLY A 248 1.88 -27.11 -18.40
N THR A 249 1.58 -27.59 -17.19
CA THR A 249 1.94 -26.95 -15.91
C THR A 249 3.41 -26.54 -15.84
N MET A 250 3.69 -25.32 -15.37
CA MET A 250 5.03 -24.71 -15.34
C MET A 250 5.77 -24.63 -16.69
N ARG A 251 5.06 -24.70 -17.83
CA ARG A 251 5.66 -24.52 -19.17
C ARG A 251 5.42 -23.14 -19.78
N SER A 252 4.75 -22.24 -19.06
CA SER A 252 4.56 -20.87 -19.54
C SER A 252 5.90 -20.13 -19.64
N PRO A 253 6.23 -19.55 -20.81
CA PRO A 253 7.46 -18.79 -20.99
C PRO A 253 7.46 -17.47 -20.21
N THR A 254 6.29 -16.85 -19.99
CA THR A 254 6.17 -15.61 -19.20
C THR A 254 6.45 -15.87 -17.72
N PHE A 255 6.04 -17.04 -17.21
CA PHE A 255 6.37 -17.47 -15.85
C PHE A 255 7.88 -17.59 -15.63
N TRP A 256 8.59 -18.29 -16.52
CA TRP A 256 10.03 -18.49 -16.39
C TRP A 256 10.81 -17.18 -16.50
N LEU A 257 10.38 -16.27 -17.38
CA LEU A 257 10.96 -14.94 -17.44
C LEU A 257 10.75 -14.17 -16.13
N GLY A 258 9.53 -14.21 -15.57
CA GLY A 258 9.22 -13.64 -14.26
C GLY A 258 10.04 -14.27 -13.13
N ALA A 259 10.25 -15.58 -13.14
CA ALA A 259 11.08 -16.30 -12.16
C ALA A 259 12.57 -15.88 -12.23
N VAL A 260 13.10 -15.66 -13.44
CA VAL A 260 14.45 -15.09 -13.61
C VAL A 260 14.49 -13.66 -13.05
N GLY A 261 13.45 -12.85 -13.31
CA GLY A 261 13.29 -11.53 -12.71
C GLY A 261 13.30 -11.56 -11.18
N PHE A 262 12.56 -12.51 -10.58
CA PHE A 262 12.55 -12.75 -9.14
C PHE A 262 13.96 -13.07 -8.62
N LEU A 263 14.67 -13.99 -9.28
CA LEU A 263 16.03 -14.36 -8.88
C LEU A 263 17.01 -13.19 -8.96
N ILE A 264 16.92 -12.35 -9.99
CA ILE A 264 17.74 -11.15 -10.13
C ILE A 264 17.44 -10.19 -8.97
N THR A 265 16.17 -9.87 -8.73
CA THR A 265 15.79 -8.95 -7.65
C THR A 265 16.19 -9.51 -6.29
N ALA A 266 15.93 -10.78 -6.01
CA ALA A 266 16.30 -11.45 -4.76
C ALA A 266 17.82 -11.43 -4.54
N THR A 267 18.60 -11.65 -5.61
CA THR A 267 20.06 -11.61 -5.56
C THR A 267 20.58 -10.20 -5.32
N CYS A 268 19.99 -9.18 -5.96
CA CYS A 268 20.33 -7.78 -5.72
C CYS A 268 19.96 -7.34 -4.30
N LEU A 269 18.81 -7.79 -3.79
CA LEU A 269 18.36 -7.52 -2.43
C LEU A 269 19.28 -8.20 -1.40
N ALA A 270 19.68 -9.45 -1.64
CA ALA A 270 20.63 -10.18 -0.78
C ALA A 270 22.03 -9.54 -0.73
N ARG A 271 22.39 -8.74 -1.75
CA ARG A 271 23.65 -7.99 -1.80
C ARG A 271 23.50 -6.52 -1.37
N ASP A 272 22.35 -6.13 -0.82
CA ASP A 272 22.06 -4.74 -0.40
C ASP A 272 22.32 -3.70 -1.51
N VAL A 273 22.03 -4.05 -2.78
CA VAL A 273 22.21 -3.14 -3.91
C VAL A 273 21.05 -2.13 -3.97
N ASN A 274 21.38 -0.84 -4.05
CA ASN A 274 20.40 0.23 -4.20
C ASN A 274 19.54 0.05 -5.47
N GLY A 275 18.22 0.15 -5.34
CA GLY A 275 17.28 -0.06 -6.44
C GLY A 275 17.09 -1.53 -6.83
N SER A 276 17.34 -2.47 -5.91
CA SER A 276 17.26 -3.92 -6.13
C SER A 276 16.00 -4.36 -6.90
N MET A 277 14.83 -3.81 -6.54
CA MET A 277 13.54 -4.10 -7.18
C MET A 277 13.46 -3.68 -8.66
N ILE A 278 14.06 -2.56 -9.03
CA ILE A 278 14.00 -2.04 -10.40
C ILE A 278 14.77 -2.93 -11.37
N TYR A 279 15.91 -3.49 -10.97
CA TYR A 279 16.74 -4.28 -11.89
C TYR A 279 16.00 -5.51 -12.44
N GLY A 280 15.25 -6.23 -11.60
CA GLY A 280 14.46 -7.37 -12.06
C GLY A 280 13.30 -6.94 -12.96
N ILE A 281 12.58 -5.86 -12.59
CA ILE A 281 11.50 -5.30 -13.41
C ILE A 281 12.03 -4.88 -14.78
N LEU A 282 13.14 -4.12 -14.81
CA LEU A 282 13.76 -3.65 -16.05
C LEU A 282 14.22 -4.82 -16.91
N PHE A 283 14.89 -5.83 -16.32
CA PHE A 283 15.33 -7.00 -17.07
C PHE A 283 14.16 -7.71 -17.75
N VAL A 284 13.11 -8.05 -16.99
CA VAL A 284 11.93 -8.73 -17.54
C VAL A 284 11.23 -7.86 -18.58
N THR A 285 11.10 -6.56 -18.31
CA THR A 285 10.42 -5.61 -19.20
C THR A 285 11.18 -5.45 -20.53
N VAL A 286 12.51 -5.28 -20.49
CA VAL A 286 13.36 -5.14 -21.69
C VAL A 286 13.29 -6.40 -22.55
N VAL A 287 13.35 -7.59 -21.96
CA VAL A 287 13.20 -8.85 -22.70
C VAL A 287 11.79 -8.95 -23.31
N SER A 288 10.77 -8.48 -22.59
CA SER A 288 9.37 -8.49 -23.05
C SER A 288 9.07 -7.44 -24.14
N TRP A 289 9.96 -6.48 -24.41
CA TRP A 289 9.81 -5.54 -25.52
C TRP A 289 10.18 -6.14 -26.88
N ILE A 290 10.92 -7.25 -26.91
CA ILE A 290 11.36 -7.89 -28.14
C ILE A 290 10.15 -8.55 -28.83
N ARG A 291 9.75 -8.01 -29.98
CA ARG A 291 8.65 -8.54 -30.80
C ARG A 291 9.04 -9.87 -31.45
N GLY A 292 8.05 -10.74 -31.68
CA GLY A 292 8.25 -12.07 -32.26
C GLY A 292 8.64 -13.16 -31.25
N THR A 293 8.62 -12.86 -29.95
CA THR A 293 8.79 -13.84 -28.87
C THR A 293 7.45 -14.16 -28.20
N SER A 294 7.33 -15.34 -27.58
CA SER A 294 6.12 -15.74 -26.83
C SER A 294 5.91 -14.96 -25.52
N VAL A 295 6.86 -14.09 -25.14
CA VAL A 295 6.84 -13.28 -23.91
C VAL A 295 6.66 -11.79 -24.21
N THR A 296 6.31 -11.43 -25.44
CA THR A 296 6.25 -10.04 -25.85
C THR A 296 5.02 -9.32 -25.28
N VAL A 297 5.21 -8.08 -24.82
CA VAL A 297 4.09 -7.16 -24.46
C VAL A 297 3.42 -6.61 -25.72
N PHE A 298 4.09 -6.69 -26.87
CA PHE A 298 3.60 -6.18 -28.14
C PHE A 298 3.36 -7.33 -29.14
N PRO A 299 2.33 -8.17 -28.91
CA PRO A 299 1.99 -9.23 -29.85
C PRO A 299 1.62 -8.63 -31.21
N ASP A 300 1.70 -9.43 -32.28
CA ASP A 300 1.38 -9.01 -33.64
C ASP A 300 -0.14 -8.89 -33.88
N THR A 301 -0.83 -8.22 -32.95
CA THR A 301 -2.25 -7.88 -33.01
C THR A 301 -2.41 -6.37 -33.25
N PRO A 302 -3.59 -5.90 -33.71
CA PRO A 302 -3.85 -4.46 -33.84
C PRO A 302 -3.62 -3.68 -32.53
N ALA A 303 -3.98 -4.27 -31.39
CA ALA A 303 -3.76 -3.69 -30.07
C ALA A 303 -2.27 -3.60 -29.71
N GLY A 304 -1.50 -4.67 -29.96
CA GLY A 304 -0.05 -4.68 -29.74
C GLY A 304 0.70 -3.71 -30.64
N ASN A 305 0.26 -3.54 -31.89
CA ASN A 305 0.80 -2.54 -32.81
C ASN A 305 0.53 -1.10 -32.34
N ALA A 306 -0.69 -0.81 -31.87
CA ALA A 306 -1.03 0.48 -31.29
C ALA A 306 -0.21 0.77 -30.03
N GLY A 307 -0.08 -0.22 -29.13
CA GLY A 307 0.76 -0.14 -27.95
C GLY A 307 2.23 0.13 -28.28
N PHE A 308 2.78 -0.54 -29.29
CA PHE A 308 4.15 -0.30 -29.74
C PHE A 308 4.34 1.10 -30.35
N SER A 309 3.35 1.59 -31.11
CA SER A 309 3.39 2.96 -31.63
C SER A 309 3.35 4.02 -30.52
N TYR A 310 2.62 3.74 -29.43
CA TYR A 310 2.60 4.61 -28.27
C TYR A 310 3.93 4.55 -27.51
N PHE A 311 4.48 3.35 -27.30
CA PHE A 311 5.79 3.14 -26.69
C PHE A 311 6.92 3.91 -27.40
N LYS A 312 6.93 3.94 -28.74
CA LYS A 312 7.93 4.68 -29.53
C LYS A 312 7.96 6.19 -29.27
N LYS A 313 6.90 6.77 -28.70
CA LYS A 313 6.91 8.19 -28.37
C LYS A 313 7.89 8.51 -27.24
N VAL A 314 8.27 7.51 -26.42
CA VAL A 314 9.23 7.54 -25.28
C VAL A 314 8.85 8.55 -24.18
N VAL A 315 8.60 9.79 -24.56
CA VAL A 315 8.08 10.87 -23.74
C VAL A 315 6.76 11.34 -24.35
N ASP A 316 5.68 11.22 -23.59
CA ASP A 316 4.38 11.78 -23.93
C ASP A 316 3.68 12.23 -22.65
N PHE A 317 2.97 13.37 -22.72
CA PHE A 317 2.22 13.88 -21.58
C PHE A 317 0.75 13.50 -21.75
N HIS A 318 0.38 12.36 -21.18
CA HIS A 318 -1.01 11.90 -21.19
C HIS A 318 -1.81 12.66 -20.13
N MET A 319 -2.76 13.47 -20.57
CA MET A 319 -3.70 14.14 -19.66
C MET A 319 -4.83 13.18 -19.31
N ILE A 320 -5.19 13.10 -18.02
CA ILE A 320 -6.28 12.24 -17.54
C ILE A 320 -7.60 12.66 -18.22
N LYS A 321 -8.26 11.72 -18.92
CA LYS A 321 -9.50 12.01 -19.66
C LYS A 321 -10.71 11.23 -19.19
N GLY A 322 -10.52 10.04 -18.61
CA GLY A 322 -11.60 9.11 -18.26
C GLY A 322 -11.81 8.90 -16.77
N THR A 323 -10.74 8.93 -15.95
CA THR A 323 -10.84 8.57 -14.52
C THR A 323 -11.06 9.77 -13.59
N ALA A 324 -10.50 10.95 -13.93
CA ALA A 324 -10.59 12.14 -13.09
C ALA A 324 -12.05 12.62 -12.97
N GLY A 325 -12.50 12.85 -11.73
CA GLY A 325 -13.83 13.40 -11.46
C GLY A 325 -15.00 12.45 -11.71
N GLN A 326 -14.76 11.15 -11.93
CA GLN A 326 -15.82 10.16 -12.14
C GLN A 326 -16.49 9.74 -10.82
N LEU A 327 -16.88 10.72 -10.00
CA LEU A 327 -17.44 10.50 -8.67
C LEU A 327 -18.96 10.40 -8.76
N SER A 328 -19.51 9.24 -8.37
CA SER A 328 -20.96 9.00 -8.40
C SER A 328 -21.52 8.81 -6.98
N PHE A 329 -22.14 9.86 -6.46
CA PHE A 329 -22.84 9.82 -5.17
C PHE A 329 -24.23 9.18 -5.23
N GLY A 330 -24.75 8.86 -6.42
CA GLY A 330 -26.08 8.28 -6.59
C GLY A 330 -26.25 6.91 -5.91
N GLY A 331 -25.15 6.16 -5.75
CA GLY A 331 -25.16 4.81 -5.15
C GLY A 331 -25.29 4.77 -3.62
N PHE A 332 -25.14 5.89 -2.91
CA PHE A 332 -25.17 5.94 -1.43
C PHE A 332 -26.54 5.61 -0.81
N ARG A 333 -27.57 5.42 -1.64
CA ARG A 333 -28.88 4.93 -1.21
C ARG A 333 -28.87 3.44 -0.86
N HIS A 334 -27.89 2.67 -1.33
CA HIS A 334 -27.77 1.24 -1.07
C HIS A 334 -26.89 0.96 0.15
N GLY A 335 -27.32 0.03 1.01
CA GLY A 335 -26.57 -0.35 2.23
C GLY A 335 -25.16 -0.90 1.97
N ASN A 336 -24.93 -1.50 0.79
CA ASN A 336 -23.63 -2.06 0.42
C ASN A 336 -22.52 -1.00 0.37
N VAL A 337 -22.84 0.24 -0.02
CA VAL A 337 -21.86 1.34 -0.07
C VAL A 337 -21.41 1.73 1.33
N TRP A 338 -22.32 1.73 2.31
CA TRP A 338 -21.99 2.03 3.71
C TRP A 338 -21.14 0.92 4.34
N LEU A 339 -21.43 -0.35 4.03
CA LEU A 339 -20.58 -1.47 4.47
C LEU A 339 -19.17 -1.37 3.87
N ALA A 340 -19.06 -1.07 2.57
CA ALA A 340 -17.78 -0.89 1.91
C ALA A 340 -17.01 0.33 2.45
N LEU A 341 -17.70 1.44 2.71
CA LEU A 341 -17.13 2.64 3.33
C LEU A 341 -16.58 2.34 4.72
N LEU A 342 -17.37 1.70 5.58
CA LEU A 342 -16.94 1.29 6.92
C LEU A 342 -15.74 0.34 6.85
N THR A 343 -15.75 -0.56 5.86
CA THR A 343 -14.67 -1.52 5.65
C THR A 343 -13.37 -0.85 5.23
N LEU A 344 -13.45 0.03 4.23
CA LEU A 344 -12.31 0.83 3.77
C LEU A 344 -11.75 1.67 4.92
N LEU A 345 -12.62 2.30 5.71
CA LEU A 345 -12.24 3.12 6.86
C LEU A 345 -11.38 2.32 7.84
N TYR A 346 -11.84 1.16 8.33
CA TYR A 346 -11.00 0.44 9.30
C TYR A 346 -9.73 -0.17 8.67
N VAL A 347 -9.78 -0.61 7.41
CA VAL A 347 -8.61 -1.14 6.70
C VAL A 347 -7.56 -0.04 6.56
N ASP A 348 -7.94 1.16 6.13
CA ASP A 348 -7.03 2.32 6.03
C ASP A 348 -6.48 2.74 7.40
N VAL A 349 -7.31 2.78 8.45
CA VAL A 349 -6.83 3.09 9.81
C VAL A 349 -5.70 2.14 10.19
N LEU A 350 -5.87 0.84 9.95
CA LEU A 350 -4.92 -0.17 10.36
C LEU A 350 -3.66 -0.19 9.51
N ASP A 351 -3.81 -0.06 8.19
CA ASP A 351 -2.69 -0.02 7.26
C ASP A 351 -1.84 1.23 7.50
N THR A 352 -2.46 2.40 7.43
CA THR A 352 -1.77 3.69 7.60
C THR A 352 -1.20 3.86 9.01
N THR A 353 -1.94 3.48 10.06
CA THR A 353 -1.39 3.54 11.42
C THR A 353 -0.24 2.55 11.58
N GLY A 354 -0.38 1.32 11.09
CA GLY A 354 0.65 0.30 11.19
C GLY A 354 1.94 0.72 10.51
N THR A 355 1.84 1.21 9.27
CA THR A 355 2.99 1.64 8.48
C THR A 355 3.62 2.91 9.02
N LEU A 356 2.86 3.93 9.42
CA LEU A 356 3.41 5.17 9.99
C LEU A 356 4.14 4.94 11.32
N TYR A 357 3.61 4.08 12.19
CA TYR A 357 4.26 3.78 13.46
C TYR A 357 5.52 2.92 13.27
N SER A 358 5.45 1.87 12.45
CA SER A 358 6.63 1.04 12.12
C SER A 358 7.72 1.88 11.42
N MET A 359 7.29 2.64 10.41
CA MET A 359 7.72 4.00 10.05
C MET A 359 8.68 4.72 11.01
N ALA A 360 8.02 5.36 11.96
CA ALA A 360 8.62 6.21 12.96
C ALA A 360 9.58 5.44 13.86
N GLU A 361 9.24 4.21 14.26
CA GLU A 361 10.07 3.39 15.16
C GLU A 361 11.41 3.05 14.49
N TYR A 362 11.38 2.60 13.23
CA TYR A 362 12.58 2.32 12.46
C TYR A 362 13.45 3.58 12.25
N GLY A 363 12.81 4.74 12.05
CA GLY A 363 13.48 6.03 11.93
C GLY A 363 13.99 6.63 13.25
N GLY A 364 13.58 6.07 14.39
CA GLY A 364 13.86 6.61 15.72
C GLY A 364 13.13 7.93 16.01
N PHE A 365 11.91 8.08 15.49
CA PHE A 365 11.04 9.26 15.68
C PHE A 365 9.93 9.04 16.72
N THR A 366 9.90 7.89 17.39
CA THR A 366 8.89 7.53 18.41
C THR A 366 9.23 8.10 19.78
N ASP A 367 8.20 8.57 20.48
CA ASP A 367 8.26 9.07 21.85
C ASP A 367 7.92 7.97 22.87
N GLU A 368 8.35 8.15 24.13
CA GLU A 368 8.07 7.22 25.25
C GLU A 368 6.57 7.03 25.52
N ALA A 369 5.75 8.02 25.16
CA ALA A 369 4.29 7.96 25.28
C ALA A 369 3.60 7.12 24.18
N GLY A 370 4.37 6.48 23.29
CA GLY A 370 3.87 5.67 22.18
C GLY A 370 3.27 6.47 21.04
N GLY A 371 3.69 7.73 20.85
CA GLY A 371 3.41 8.58 19.68
C GLY A 371 4.68 8.84 18.86
N PHE A 372 4.61 9.68 17.83
CA PHE A 372 5.82 10.11 17.08
C PHE A 372 5.79 11.58 16.66
N GLU A 373 6.98 12.16 16.42
CA GLU A 373 7.11 13.57 16.05
C GLU A 373 6.32 13.88 14.76
N GLY A 374 5.34 14.78 14.85
CA GLY A 374 4.53 15.18 13.70
C GLY A 374 3.36 14.26 13.37
N GLU A 375 2.99 13.32 14.26
CA GLU A 375 1.90 12.34 14.06
C GLU A 375 0.62 12.97 13.50
N TYR A 376 0.14 14.06 14.11
CA TYR A 376 -1.10 14.73 13.72
C TYR A 376 -1.04 15.28 12.29
N ARG A 377 0.10 15.86 11.89
CA ARG A 377 0.29 16.41 10.55
C ARG A 377 0.44 15.30 9.52
N ALA A 378 1.11 14.21 9.88
CA ALA A 378 1.22 13.04 9.02
C ALA A 378 -0.16 12.47 8.68
N PHE A 379 -1.02 12.29 9.68
CA PHE A 379 -2.39 11.80 9.46
C PHE A 379 -3.28 12.77 8.66
N LEU A 380 -3.13 14.09 8.85
CA LEU A 380 -3.85 15.07 8.04
C LEU A 380 -3.42 15.05 6.57
N VAL A 381 -2.11 14.94 6.33
CA VAL A 381 -1.56 14.85 4.96
C VAL A 381 -2.05 13.58 4.29
N ASP A 382 -2.00 12.46 4.98
CA ASP A 382 -2.48 11.17 4.50
C ASP A 382 -3.95 11.23 4.08
N ALA A 383 -4.84 11.67 4.98
CA ALA A 383 -6.27 11.79 4.70
C ALA A 383 -6.55 12.80 3.57
N GLY A 384 -5.88 13.95 3.57
CA GLY A 384 -6.03 14.96 2.52
C GLY A 384 -5.56 14.47 1.15
N SER A 385 -4.50 13.65 1.13
CA SER A 385 -3.98 13.03 -0.08
C SER A 385 -4.91 11.95 -0.62
N THR A 386 -5.58 11.20 0.26
CA THR A 386 -6.63 10.24 -0.12
C THR A 386 -7.80 10.93 -0.81
N VAL A 387 -8.25 12.09 -0.30
CA VAL A 387 -9.29 12.90 -0.97
C VAL A 387 -8.85 13.33 -2.37
N LEU A 388 -7.61 13.82 -2.49
CA LEU A 388 -7.05 14.23 -3.79
C LEU A 388 -6.94 13.04 -4.76
N SER A 389 -6.46 11.90 -4.29
CA SER A 389 -6.28 10.67 -5.07
C SER A 389 -7.62 10.15 -5.61
N ALA A 390 -8.66 10.12 -4.77
CA ALA A 390 -10.01 9.78 -5.17
C ALA A 390 -10.55 10.71 -6.27
N GLY A 391 -10.27 12.01 -6.16
CA GLY A 391 -10.62 13.00 -7.19
C GLY A 391 -9.91 12.79 -8.53
N LEU A 392 -8.67 12.28 -8.50
CA LEU A 392 -7.90 11.89 -9.69
C LEU A 392 -8.34 10.53 -10.28
N GLY A 393 -9.23 9.83 -9.59
CA GLY A 393 -9.75 8.52 -9.99
C GLY A 393 -8.87 7.36 -9.55
N SER A 394 -8.07 7.53 -8.50
CA SER A 394 -7.29 6.47 -7.85
C SER A 394 -7.86 6.17 -6.45
N SER A 395 -7.39 5.10 -5.83
CA SER A 395 -7.71 4.62 -4.47
C SER A 395 -7.03 5.43 -3.35
N THR A 396 -7.18 4.99 -2.10
CA THR A 396 -6.60 5.62 -0.90
C THR A 396 -5.08 5.71 -0.99
N VAL A 397 -4.52 6.79 -0.45
CA VAL A 397 -3.07 6.99 -0.31
C VAL A 397 -2.66 6.53 1.08
N THR A 398 -1.50 5.87 1.18
CA THR A 398 -0.92 5.48 2.46
C THR A 398 0.60 5.67 2.44
N THR A 399 1.22 5.47 3.60
CA THR A 399 2.68 5.51 3.76
C THR A 399 3.31 4.17 3.42
N TYR A 400 4.38 4.21 2.64
CA TYR A 400 5.04 3.00 2.14
C TYR A 400 6.26 2.60 2.98
N ILE A 401 6.39 1.30 3.23
CA ILE A 401 7.47 0.69 4.03
C ILE A 401 8.83 0.75 3.32
N GLU A 402 8.85 0.93 2.00
CA GLU A 402 10.03 1.11 1.15
C GLU A 402 10.80 2.39 1.54
N SER A 403 10.14 3.32 2.23
CA SER A 403 10.79 4.47 2.87
C SER A 403 11.89 4.03 3.86
N THR A 404 11.85 2.80 4.40
CA THR A 404 12.97 2.18 5.16
C THR A 404 14.29 2.26 4.43
N ALA A 405 14.31 2.09 3.11
CA ALA A 405 15.53 2.06 2.31
C ALA A 405 16.19 3.44 2.28
N GLY A 406 15.41 4.52 2.09
CA GLY A 406 15.92 5.88 2.20
C GLY A 406 16.34 6.24 3.61
N ILE A 407 15.59 5.80 4.63
CA ILE A 407 15.98 5.99 6.04
C ILE A 407 17.30 5.29 6.34
N ARG A 408 17.54 4.08 5.78
CA ARG A 408 18.79 3.32 5.90
C ARG A 408 19.96 4.02 5.19
N GLU A 409 19.72 4.64 4.03
CA GLU A 409 20.71 5.49 3.34
C GLU A 409 21.00 6.80 4.13
N GLY A 410 20.14 7.10 5.11
CA GLY A 410 20.33 8.15 6.11
C GLY A 410 19.45 9.37 5.93
N GLY A 411 18.34 9.24 5.21
CA GLY A 411 17.25 10.22 5.19
C GLY A 411 16.58 10.32 6.56
N ARG A 412 16.47 11.54 7.07
CA ARG A 412 15.94 11.84 8.41
C ARG A 412 14.90 12.97 8.40
N THR A 413 14.73 13.68 7.28
CA THR A 413 13.87 14.86 7.20
C THR A 413 12.87 14.76 6.06
N GLY A 414 11.91 15.69 6.04
CA GLY A 414 10.97 15.84 4.94
C GLY A 414 11.60 16.17 3.59
N LEU A 415 12.88 16.57 3.53
CA LEU A 415 13.60 16.75 2.26
C LEU A 415 13.72 15.45 1.48
N THR A 416 13.84 14.31 2.16
CA THR A 416 13.79 12.98 1.54
C THR A 416 12.45 12.78 0.81
N ALA A 417 11.32 13.10 1.45
CA ALA A 417 9.99 12.97 0.84
C ALA A 417 9.76 13.97 -0.30
N ILE A 418 10.30 15.19 -0.21
CA ILE A 418 10.25 16.18 -1.30
C ILE A 418 11.08 15.71 -2.50
N ALA A 419 12.25 15.10 -2.26
CA ALA A 419 13.06 14.52 -3.33
C ALA A 419 12.32 13.37 -4.03
N VAL A 420 11.62 12.52 -3.27
CA VAL A 420 10.73 11.48 -3.83
C VAL A 420 9.62 12.11 -4.68
N ALA A 421 8.97 13.17 -4.20
CA ALA A 421 7.94 13.88 -4.95
C ALA A 421 8.47 14.44 -6.28
N ALA A 422 9.68 15.03 -6.28
CA ALA A 422 10.34 15.50 -7.50
C ALA A 422 10.63 14.35 -8.48
N CYS A 423 10.97 13.16 -7.98
CA CYS A 423 11.16 11.98 -8.82
C CYS A 423 9.83 11.45 -9.41
N PHE A 424 8.74 11.44 -8.63
CA PHE A 424 7.41 11.12 -9.15
C PHE A 424 6.93 12.14 -10.20
N LEU A 425 7.21 13.43 -10.00
CA LEU A 425 6.98 14.46 -11.02
C LEU A 425 7.78 14.16 -12.30
N ALA A 426 9.06 13.81 -12.17
CA ALA A 426 9.88 13.43 -13.32
C ALA A 426 9.37 12.16 -14.03
N SER A 427 8.77 11.22 -13.29
CA SER A 427 8.22 9.99 -13.85
C SER A 427 7.04 10.22 -14.81
N LEU A 428 6.31 11.33 -14.68
CA LEU A 428 5.20 11.70 -15.56
C LEU A 428 5.62 11.86 -17.02
N PHE A 429 6.86 12.28 -17.28
CA PHE A 429 7.37 12.40 -18.64
C PHE A 429 7.62 11.04 -19.29
N PHE A 430 7.75 9.96 -18.52
CA PHE A 430 8.03 8.61 -19.01
C PHE A 430 6.78 7.73 -19.07
N GLY A 431 5.59 8.32 -19.19
CA GLY A 431 4.30 7.61 -19.25
C GLY A 431 4.28 6.45 -20.27
N PRO A 432 4.71 6.64 -21.53
CA PRO A 432 4.78 5.55 -22.51
C PRO A 432 5.66 4.38 -22.11
N LEU A 433 6.75 4.65 -21.39
CA LEU A 433 7.65 3.62 -20.88
C LEU A 433 6.98 2.81 -19.77
N LEU A 434 6.33 3.48 -18.82
CA LEU A 434 5.67 2.85 -17.66
C LEU A 434 4.45 2.02 -18.06
N MET A 435 3.77 2.38 -19.15
CA MET A 435 2.67 1.61 -19.73
C MET A 435 3.11 0.26 -20.31
N SER A 436 4.36 0.16 -20.75
CA SER A 436 4.91 -1.04 -21.39
C SER A 436 5.38 -2.11 -20.41
N VAL A 437 5.29 -1.85 -19.09
CA VAL A 437 5.66 -2.82 -18.05
C VAL A 437 4.60 -3.92 -17.97
N PRO A 438 4.97 -5.19 -18.23
CA PRO A 438 4.02 -6.29 -18.20
C PRO A 438 3.73 -6.78 -16.77
N PRO A 439 2.57 -7.44 -16.55
CA PRO A 439 2.21 -8.01 -15.24
C PRO A 439 3.24 -9.02 -14.71
N TRP A 440 3.83 -9.85 -15.57
CA TRP A 440 4.84 -10.83 -15.17
C TRP A 440 6.20 -10.22 -14.77
N ALA A 441 6.44 -8.94 -15.05
CA ALA A 441 7.58 -8.18 -14.47
C ALA A 441 7.27 -7.67 -13.06
N VAL A 442 6.01 -7.34 -12.81
CA VAL A 442 5.50 -6.77 -11.57
C VAL A 442 5.32 -7.84 -10.48
N GLY A 443 4.73 -8.99 -10.83
CA GLY A 443 4.44 -10.08 -9.90
C GLY A 443 5.62 -10.50 -9.01
N PRO A 444 6.81 -10.77 -9.56
CA PRO A 444 8.01 -11.10 -8.79
C PRO A 444 8.34 -10.08 -7.70
N SER A 445 8.17 -8.79 -8.01
CA SER A 445 8.45 -7.70 -7.09
C SER A 445 7.43 -7.67 -5.95
N LEU A 446 6.14 -7.92 -6.23
CA LEU A 446 5.11 -8.04 -5.19
C LEU A 446 5.39 -9.20 -4.22
N VAL A 447 5.88 -10.32 -4.72
CA VAL A 447 6.30 -11.46 -3.88
C VAL A 447 7.47 -11.06 -2.96
N LEU A 448 8.44 -10.31 -3.48
CA LEU A 448 9.59 -9.84 -2.68
C LEU A 448 9.22 -8.75 -1.69
N VAL A 449 8.28 -7.85 -2.03
CA VAL A 449 7.71 -6.89 -1.08
C VAL A 449 7.05 -7.63 0.08
N GLY A 450 6.24 -8.66 -0.21
CA GLY A 450 5.66 -9.53 0.81
C GLY A 450 6.71 -10.21 1.69
N ALA A 451 7.81 -10.68 1.09
CA ALA A 451 8.94 -11.25 1.83
C ALA A 451 9.64 -10.22 2.75
N MET A 452 9.75 -8.96 2.32
CA MET A 452 10.30 -7.89 3.17
C MET A 452 9.39 -7.56 4.35
N MET A 453 8.08 -7.51 4.14
CA MET A 453 7.08 -7.28 5.19
C MET A 453 7.06 -8.40 6.24
N MET A 454 7.43 -9.62 5.87
CA MET A 454 7.54 -10.75 6.79
C MET A 454 8.52 -10.50 7.95
N ARG A 455 9.48 -9.57 7.81
CA ARG A 455 10.40 -9.19 8.89
C ARG A 455 9.66 -8.72 10.15
N VAL A 456 8.52 -8.05 9.98
CA VAL A 456 7.67 -7.55 11.08
C VAL A 456 7.11 -8.69 11.93
N ALA A 457 6.96 -9.90 11.35
CA ALA A 457 6.48 -11.06 12.10
C ALA A 457 7.40 -11.43 13.28
N ARG A 458 8.70 -11.06 13.23
CA ARG A 458 9.64 -11.29 14.33
C ARG A 458 9.30 -10.47 15.59
N GLU A 459 8.63 -9.33 15.43
CA GLU A 459 8.34 -8.40 16.52
C GLU A 459 7.08 -8.79 17.33
N ILE A 460 6.37 -9.82 16.87
CA ILE A 460 5.19 -10.40 17.52
C ILE A 460 5.65 -11.35 18.64
N GLU A 461 5.05 -11.25 19.81
CA GLU A 461 5.39 -12.09 20.97
C GLU A 461 4.79 -13.50 20.84
N TRP A 462 5.42 -14.33 20.01
CA TRP A 462 4.99 -15.72 19.77
C TRP A 462 5.01 -16.64 21.00
N GLY A 463 5.70 -16.23 22.06
CA GLY A 463 5.75 -16.98 23.33
C GLY A 463 4.44 -16.95 24.10
N ASP A 464 3.64 -15.87 23.97
CA ASP A 464 2.30 -15.81 24.52
C ASP A 464 1.26 -16.19 23.45
N MET A 465 0.60 -17.33 23.67
CA MET A 465 -0.42 -17.83 22.76
C MET A 465 -1.64 -16.89 22.68
N LYS A 466 -1.88 -16.04 23.69
CA LYS A 466 -2.92 -15.00 23.67
C LYS A 466 -2.61 -13.88 22.67
N GLU A 467 -1.34 -13.66 22.34
CA GLU A 467 -0.93 -12.71 21.32
C GLU A 467 -0.64 -13.37 19.97
N GLY A 468 0.00 -14.54 19.98
CA GLY A 468 0.43 -15.27 18.79
C GLY A 468 -0.73 -15.84 17.96
N VAL A 469 -1.78 -16.40 18.59
CA VAL A 469 -2.92 -16.97 17.85
C VAL A 469 -3.72 -15.90 17.09
N PRO A 470 -4.13 -14.78 17.72
CA PRO A 470 -4.80 -13.71 16.99
C PRO A 470 -3.98 -13.20 15.80
N ALA A 471 -2.66 -13.02 16.00
CA ALA A 471 -1.75 -12.60 14.95
C ALA A 471 -1.70 -13.60 13.79
N PHE A 472 -1.57 -14.89 14.08
CA PHE A 472 -1.57 -15.95 13.06
C PHE A 472 -2.87 -15.97 12.26
N VAL A 473 -4.02 -15.90 12.94
CA VAL A 473 -5.35 -15.88 12.30
C VAL A 473 -5.48 -14.66 11.39
N THR A 474 -5.03 -13.48 11.84
CA THR A 474 -4.97 -12.27 11.01
C THR A 474 -4.14 -12.50 9.76
N MET A 475 -2.91 -12.99 9.88
CA MET A 475 -2.00 -13.17 8.76
C MET A 475 -2.49 -14.22 7.75
N ALA A 476 -3.05 -15.33 8.21
CA ALA A 476 -3.46 -16.43 7.35
C ALA A 476 -4.77 -16.14 6.60
N LEU A 477 -5.75 -15.51 7.24
CA LEU A 477 -7.06 -15.31 6.63
C LEU A 477 -7.08 -14.22 5.55
N MET A 478 -6.16 -13.25 5.57
CA MET A 478 -6.09 -12.23 4.52
C MET A 478 -5.91 -12.80 3.11
N PRO A 479 -4.84 -13.56 2.80
CA PRO A 479 -4.67 -14.16 1.48
C PRO A 479 -5.74 -15.22 1.19
N LEU A 480 -6.09 -16.06 2.17
CA LEU A 480 -6.99 -17.19 1.95
C LEU A 480 -8.45 -16.78 1.69
N SER A 481 -8.91 -15.69 2.30
CA SER A 481 -10.26 -15.14 2.08
C SER A 481 -10.29 -14.05 1.01
N PHE A 482 -9.12 -13.72 0.42
CA PHE A 482 -8.93 -12.62 -0.52
C PHE A 482 -9.48 -11.27 0.00
N SER A 483 -9.46 -11.08 1.32
CA SER A 483 -10.06 -9.96 2.02
C SER A 483 -9.22 -9.60 3.25
N ILE A 484 -8.50 -8.48 3.17
CA ILE A 484 -7.72 -7.89 4.27
C ILE A 484 -8.62 -7.68 5.49
N ALA A 485 -9.80 -7.17 5.19
CA ALA A 485 -10.91 -6.93 6.09
C ALA A 485 -11.26 -8.13 6.99
N ASN A 486 -11.54 -9.27 6.36
CA ASN A 486 -11.92 -10.49 7.07
C ASN A 486 -10.79 -11.00 7.98
N GLY A 487 -9.54 -10.90 7.55
CA GLY A 487 -8.38 -11.29 8.35
C GLY A 487 -8.23 -10.46 9.64
N ILE A 488 -8.36 -9.14 9.52
CA ILE A 488 -8.31 -8.23 10.67
C ILE A 488 -9.43 -8.52 11.67
N ILE A 489 -10.68 -8.62 11.19
CA ILE A 489 -11.85 -8.84 12.05
C ILE A 489 -11.72 -10.15 12.81
N ALA A 490 -11.33 -11.22 12.11
CA ALA A 490 -11.14 -12.53 12.72
C ALA A 490 -10.04 -12.49 13.80
N GLY A 491 -8.92 -11.84 13.51
CA GLY A 491 -7.84 -11.66 14.49
C GLY A 491 -8.27 -10.88 15.72
N LEU A 492 -8.91 -9.73 15.54
CA LEU A 492 -9.40 -8.93 16.66
C LEU A 492 -10.46 -9.70 17.48
N GLY A 493 -11.34 -10.44 16.81
CA GLY A 493 -12.32 -11.30 17.47
C GLY A 493 -11.67 -12.37 18.33
N VAL A 494 -10.64 -13.04 17.82
CA VAL A 494 -9.87 -14.05 18.59
C VAL A 494 -9.10 -13.39 19.73
N TYR A 495 -8.50 -12.21 19.51
CA TYR A 495 -7.81 -11.45 20.56
C TYR A 495 -8.75 -11.13 21.72
N VAL A 496 -9.93 -10.59 21.42
CA VAL A 496 -10.95 -10.27 22.42
C VAL A 496 -11.43 -11.53 23.13
N ALA A 497 -11.67 -12.63 22.40
CA ALA A 497 -12.12 -13.89 23.00
C ALA A 497 -11.10 -14.49 23.98
N LEU A 498 -9.79 -14.42 23.66
CA LEU A 498 -8.73 -14.94 24.54
C LEU A 498 -8.51 -14.06 25.78
N HIS A 499 -8.61 -12.74 25.63
CA HIS A 499 -8.47 -11.80 26.74
C HIS A 499 -9.74 -11.63 27.57
N TRP A 500 -10.89 -12.06 27.05
CA TRP A 500 -12.18 -11.96 27.72
C TRP A 500 -12.16 -12.60 29.11
N TYR A 501 -11.55 -13.78 29.24
CA TYR A 501 -11.47 -14.50 30.51
C TYR A 501 -10.64 -13.73 31.56
N ASP A 502 -9.51 -13.14 31.15
CA ASP A 502 -8.66 -12.37 32.07
C ASP A 502 -9.30 -11.05 32.47
N TRP A 503 -9.96 -10.36 31.55
CA TRP A 503 -10.70 -9.13 31.84
C TRP A 503 -11.88 -9.40 32.76
N ALA A 504 -12.62 -10.50 32.55
CA ALA A 504 -13.69 -10.93 33.43
C ALA A 504 -13.17 -11.25 34.85
N ARG A 505 -12.03 -11.96 34.95
CA ARG A 505 -11.41 -12.31 36.24
C ARG A 505 -10.87 -11.08 36.98
N GLN A 506 -10.23 -10.15 36.29
CA GLN A 506 -9.76 -8.88 36.88
C GLN A 506 -10.94 -7.99 37.30
N GLY A 507 -12.01 -7.95 36.51
CA GLY A 507 -13.25 -7.25 36.86
C GLY A 507 -13.90 -7.80 38.11
N CYS A 508 -14.06 -9.13 38.20
CA CYS A 508 -14.58 -9.78 39.41
C CYS A 508 -13.67 -9.60 40.63
N GLY A 509 -12.35 -9.57 40.44
CA GLY A 509 -11.38 -9.26 41.50
C GLY A 509 -11.60 -7.87 42.09
N LYS A 510 -11.67 -6.83 41.24
CA LYS A 510 -11.93 -5.44 41.66
C LYS A 510 -13.28 -5.28 42.36
N VAL A 511 -14.31 -5.99 41.90
CA VAL A 511 -15.64 -5.98 42.56
C VAL A 511 -15.56 -6.65 43.93
N ARG A 512 -14.83 -7.76 44.06
CA ARG A 512 -14.64 -8.44 45.35
C ARG A 512 -13.86 -7.57 46.34
N ASP A 513 -12.79 -6.92 45.88
CA ASP A 513 -11.98 -6.04 46.72
C ASP A 513 -12.80 -4.81 47.18
N ALA A 514 -13.60 -4.21 46.29
CA ALA A 514 -14.51 -3.12 46.65
C ALA A 514 -15.62 -3.53 47.62
N LEU A 515 -16.11 -4.78 47.54
CA LEU A 515 -17.09 -5.34 48.47
C LEU A 515 -16.46 -5.63 49.84
N ASP A 516 -15.25 -6.15 49.88
CA ASP A 516 -14.51 -6.39 51.12
C ASP A 516 -14.16 -5.06 51.82
N GLU A 517 -13.80 -4.03 51.06
CA GLU A 517 -13.54 -2.67 51.59
C GLU A 517 -14.81 -2.05 52.19
N ARG A 518 -15.96 -2.17 51.53
CA ARG A 518 -17.26 -1.76 52.10
C ARG A 518 -17.63 -2.57 53.33
N ARG A 519 -17.38 -3.88 53.34
CA ARG A 519 -17.67 -4.75 54.49
C ARG A 519 -16.82 -4.35 55.70
N ASN A 520 -15.55 -4.02 55.47
CA ASN A 520 -14.64 -3.56 56.52
C ASN A 520 -15.04 -2.18 57.06
N GLN A 521 -15.51 -1.26 56.22
CA GLN A 521 -16.05 0.04 56.66
C GLN A 521 -17.32 -0.12 57.51
N VAL A 522 -18.24 -1.01 57.11
CA VAL A 522 -19.44 -1.31 57.89
C VAL A 522 -19.10 -1.97 59.23
N ALA A 523 -18.14 -2.90 59.25
CA ALA A 523 -17.66 -3.52 60.48
C ALA A 523 -16.99 -2.51 61.43
N ALA A 524 -16.18 -1.58 60.89
CA ALA A 524 -15.58 -0.50 61.66
C ALA A 524 -16.64 0.45 62.25
N ALA A 525 -17.62 0.88 61.45
CA ALA A 525 -18.73 1.71 61.93
C ALA A 525 -19.58 0.99 63.01
N ALA A 526 -19.80 -0.32 62.87
CA ALA A 526 -20.51 -1.11 63.88
C ALA A 526 -19.72 -1.21 65.21
N SER A 527 -18.37 -1.28 65.13
CA SER A 527 -17.52 -1.29 66.32
C SER A 527 -17.51 0.04 67.07
N GLU A 528 -17.54 1.18 66.36
CA GLU A 528 -17.63 2.52 66.97
C GLU A 528 -18.97 2.74 67.69
N VAL A 529 -20.07 2.27 67.10
CA VAL A 529 -21.41 2.31 67.74
C VAL A 529 -21.46 1.43 69.00
N GLY A 530 -20.81 0.27 68.97
CA GLY A 530 -20.67 -0.61 70.13
C GLY A 530 -19.87 0.01 71.27
N THR A 531 -18.79 0.75 70.98
CA THR A 531 -18.03 1.48 72.00
C THR A 531 -18.77 2.69 72.57
N ALA A 532 -19.56 3.40 71.75
CA ALA A 532 -20.36 4.53 72.19
C ALA A 532 -21.54 4.11 73.10
N THR A 533 -22.11 2.92 72.89
CA THR A 533 -23.16 2.38 73.76
C THR A 533 -22.64 1.89 75.12
N VAL A 534 -21.38 1.44 75.21
CA VAL A 534 -20.78 1.02 76.48
C VAL A 534 -20.36 2.22 77.35
N GLN A 535 -19.99 3.35 76.75
CA GLN A 535 -19.67 4.58 77.51
C GLN A 535 -20.89 5.40 77.95
N GLY A 536 -22.09 5.08 77.46
CA GLY A 536 -23.35 5.74 77.87
C GLY A 536 -24.11 5.03 79.00
N VAL A 537 -23.56 3.94 79.56
CA VAL A 537 -24.22 3.10 80.59
C VAL A 537 -23.32 2.90 81.83
N VAL A 538 -22.46 3.89 82.14
CA VAL A 538 -21.74 3.95 83.42
C VAL A 538 -22.09 5.23 84.17
#